data_AF-A0A2V7TQZ3-F1
#
_entry.id   AF-A0A2V7TQZ3-F1
#
_cell.length_a   1.000
_cell.length_b   1.000
_cell.length_c   1.000
_cell.angle_alpha   90.00
_cell.angle_beta   90.00
_cell.angle_gamma   90.00
#
_symmetry.space_group_name_H-M   'P 1'
#
loop_
_entity.id
_entity.type
_entity.pdbx_description
1 polymer ?
#
loop_
_entity_poly.entity_id
_entity_poly.type
_entity_poly.pdbx_seq_one_letter_code
_entity_poly.pdbx_strand_id
1 'polypeptide(L)'
;MNTYRFRILVLASSLALLSSLGLWATAVEAWWTPPPSSSCGSSTFPATGQTASYPPLLKITDAPVRDDGLVRAGGALSYQNNGDGTITDLNTGLMWEQKIRDSEGLHDVFQAFPWDSATPTIWDWLEEVNAEGGTGLAGYNDWRIPNVKELQSIVDYGKFILAVDPAFNNGPGFNNGPFFPSCSVAECSLTGPGDYWSATSFDISPFNAWLVHFGFGGGSVHFSGKTSTNFVRAVRGGCVP
;
A
#
# COMPACT_ATOMS: atom_id res chain seq x y z
N MET A 1 -54.91 -53.21 -11.74
CA MET A 1 -54.24 -52.16 -12.53
C MET A 1 -54.44 -50.83 -11.82
N ASN A 2 -53.32 -50.17 -11.48
CA ASN A 2 -53.11 -48.74 -11.17
C ASN A 2 -53.90 -48.06 -10.02
N THR A 3 -53.34 -47.22 -9.14
CA THR A 3 -51.97 -46.94 -8.63
C THR A 3 -52.19 -45.99 -7.44
N TYR A 4 -51.53 -46.21 -6.29
CA TYR A 4 -51.60 -45.32 -5.12
C TYR A 4 -50.61 -44.16 -5.23
N ARG A 5 -50.99 -42.94 -4.82
CA ARG A 5 -50.05 -41.87 -4.43
C ARG A 5 -50.57 -41.14 -3.19
N PHE A 6 -49.84 -41.30 -2.08
CA PHE A 6 -49.98 -40.52 -0.85
C PHE A 6 -49.25 -39.18 -0.98
N ARG A 7 -49.80 -38.10 -0.43
CA ARG A 7 -49.05 -36.89 -0.04
C ARG A 7 -49.41 -36.52 1.40
N ILE A 8 -48.37 -36.36 2.20
CA ILE A 8 -48.37 -36.13 3.64
C ILE A 8 -48.56 -34.63 3.92
N LEU A 9 -49.38 -34.34 4.92
CA LEU A 9 -49.70 -33.05 5.51
C LEU A 9 -48.78 -32.82 6.72
N VAL A 10 -48.13 -31.65 6.86
CA VAL A 10 -47.64 -31.20 8.18
C VAL A 10 -47.90 -29.70 8.33
N LEU A 11 -48.58 -29.38 9.44
CA LEU A 11 -49.05 -28.07 9.86
C LEU A 11 -47.91 -27.11 10.22
N ALA A 12 -48.15 -25.82 9.96
CA ALA A 12 -47.42 -24.70 10.56
C ALA A 12 -48.18 -24.19 11.79
N SER A 13 -47.50 -24.07 12.93
CA SER A 13 -47.93 -23.36 14.14
C SER A 13 -46.67 -22.84 14.84
N SER A 14 -46.31 -21.55 14.71
CA SER A 14 -46.75 -20.39 15.51
C SER A 14 -45.76 -20.03 16.65
N LEU A 15 -45.32 -18.77 16.61
CA LEU A 15 -44.90 -17.85 17.69
C LEU A 15 -43.72 -18.21 18.63
N ALA A 16 -42.68 -17.37 18.59
CA ALA A 16 -42.09 -16.79 19.81
C ALA A 16 -41.31 -15.49 19.49
N LEU A 17 -41.72 -14.40 20.17
CA LEU A 17 -40.98 -13.16 20.37
C LEU A 17 -39.66 -13.46 21.10
N LEU A 18 -38.55 -12.79 20.75
CA LEU A 18 -37.49 -12.44 21.71
C LEU A 18 -36.61 -11.29 21.21
N SER A 19 -36.31 -10.43 22.17
CA SER A 19 -35.63 -9.15 22.15
C SER A 19 -34.14 -9.21 21.79
N SER A 20 -33.64 -8.09 21.26
CA SER A 20 -32.26 -7.60 21.41
C SER A 20 -31.14 -8.65 21.29
N LEU A 21 -30.67 -8.89 20.07
CA LEU A 21 -29.36 -9.50 19.82
C LEU A 21 -28.62 -8.59 18.84
N GLY A 22 -27.42 -8.18 19.27
CA GLY A 22 -26.62 -7.15 18.64
C GLY A 22 -26.29 -7.46 17.18
N LEU A 23 -26.01 -6.38 16.45
CA LEU A 23 -25.30 -6.43 15.18
C LEU A 23 -23.87 -6.92 15.44
N TRP A 24 -23.74 -8.22 15.66
CA TRP A 24 -22.56 -8.95 15.23
C TRP A 24 -22.68 -8.99 13.70
N ALA A 25 -22.36 -7.87 13.04
CA ALA A 25 -21.92 -7.92 11.67
C ALA A 25 -20.62 -8.72 11.72
N THR A 26 -20.70 -10.00 11.35
CA THR A 26 -19.54 -10.87 11.27
C THR A 26 -18.53 -10.20 10.37
N ALA A 27 -17.31 -10.01 10.87
CA ALA A 27 -16.15 -9.44 10.17
C ALA A 27 -15.83 -10.08 8.79
N VAL A 28 -16.55 -11.14 8.42
CA VAL A 28 -16.45 -11.86 7.14
C VAL A 28 -17.06 -11.06 5.97
N GLU A 29 -18.06 -10.20 6.18
CA GLU A 29 -18.68 -9.44 5.07
C GLU A 29 -17.88 -8.19 4.64
N ALA A 30 -16.96 -7.69 5.48
CA ALA A 30 -16.19 -6.47 5.19
C ALA A 30 -15.12 -6.64 4.10
N TRP A 31 -14.72 -7.88 3.78
CA TRP A 31 -13.69 -8.18 2.77
C TRP A 31 -14.19 -8.13 1.32
N TRP A 32 -15.51 -8.09 1.12
CA TRP A 32 -16.11 -8.21 -0.23
C TRP A 32 -16.66 -6.90 -0.79
N THR A 33 -16.72 -5.83 0.02
CA THR A 33 -17.14 -4.51 -0.45
C THR A 33 -15.92 -3.70 -0.87
N PRO A 34 -15.73 -3.39 -2.17
CA PRO A 34 -14.69 -2.45 -2.57
C PRO A 34 -14.93 -1.11 -1.86
N PRO A 35 -13.88 -0.42 -1.39
CA PRO A 35 -14.02 0.86 -0.72
C PRO A 35 -14.76 1.86 -1.63
N PRO A 36 -15.53 2.79 -1.05
CA PRO A 36 -16.27 3.77 -1.83
C PRO A 36 -15.30 4.55 -2.73
N SER A 37 -15.61 4.61 -4.03
CA SER A 37 -14.81 5.34 -5.00
C SER A 37 -14.87 6.84 -4.70
N SER A 38 -13.72 7.41 -4.34
CA SER A 38 -13.56 8.85 -4.25
C SER A 38 -13.39 9.42 -5.67
N SER A 39 -14.26 10.34 -6.06
CA SER A 39 -14.06 11.13 -7.28
C SER A 39 -12.97 12.16 -7.01
N CYS A 40 -11.74 11.84 -7.38
CA CYS A 40 -10.66 12.82 -7.44
C CYS A 40 -10.89 13.72 -8.66
N GLY A 41 -10.37 14.95 -8.65
CA GLY A 41 -10.36 15.84 -9.82
C GLY A 41 -9.49 15.30 -10.97
N SER A 42 -8.63 16.11 -11.56
CA SER A 42 -7.70 15.64 -12.60
C SER A 42 -6.61 14.75 -11.98
N SER A 43 -6.89 13.47 -11.77
CA SER A 43 -5.83 12.49 -11.47
C SER A 43 -4.84 12.47 -12.62
N THR A 44 -3.56 12.51 -12.30
CA THR A 44 -2.49 12.56 -13.29
C THR A 44 -1.51 11.44 -13.07
N PHE A 45 -1.07 10.82 -14.16
CA PHE A 45 0.05 9.89 -14.12
C PHE A 45 1.27 10.58 -13.49
N PRO A 46 1.94 10.00 -12.48
CA PRO A 46 3.03 10.66 -11.78
C PRO A 46 4.24 10.86 -12.69
N ALA A 47 4.87 12.03 -12.60
CA ALA A 47 6.18 12.28 -13.15
C ALA A 47 7.24 11.50 -12.38
N THR A 48 8.41 11.29 -12.99
CA THR A 48 9.49 10.49 -12.37
C THR A 48 10.21 11.17 -11.21
N GLY A 49 9.99 12.48 -11.02
CA GLY A 49 10.75 13.32 -10.10
C GLY A 49 12.12 13.79 -10.64
N GLN A 50 12.57 13.31 -11.80
CA GLN A 50 13.82 13.79 -12.41
C GLN A 50 13.71 15.26 -12.84
N THR A 51 14.71 16.05 -12.46
CA THR A 51 14.83 17.46 -12.85
C THR A 51 16.08 17.78 -13.64
N ALA A 52 17.07 16.88 -13.63
CA ALA A 52 18.32 17.00 -14.38
C ALA A 52 18.18 16.34 -15.75
N SER A 53 18.57 17.06 -16.80
CA SER A 53 18.50 16.62 -18.19
C SER A 53 19.88 16.17 -18.69
N TYR A 54 19.92 15.03 -19.36
CA TYR A 54 21.08 14.38 -19.98
C TYR A 54 20.77 14.01 -21.44
N PRO A 55 20.47 15.00 -22.30
CA PRO A 55 19.93 14.74 -23.62
C PRO A 55 21.00 14.12 -24.54
N PRO A 56 20.76 12.93 -25.13
CA PRO A 56 21.63 12.45 -26.19
C PRO A 56 21.44 13.28 -27.46
N LEU A 57 22.42 13.23 -28.36
CA LEU A 57 22.32 13.88 -29.67
C LEU A 57 21.79 12.89 -30.73
N LEU A 58 20.90 13.36 -31.60
CA LEU A 58 20.48 12.61 -32.78
C LEU A 58 21.65 12.45 -33.76
N LYS A 59 21.90 11.23 -34.24
CA LYS A 59 23.06 10.91 -35.09
C LYS A 59 23.13 11.65 -36.43
N ILE A 60 22.00 12.14 -36.96
CA ILE A 60 21.92 12.73 -38.31
C ILE A 60 21.97 14.26 -38.26
N THR A 61 21.32 14.85 -37.25
CA THR A 61 21.10 16.30 -37.17
C THR A 61 21.85 16.96 -36.02
N ASP A 62 22.52 16.17 -35.17
CA ASP A 62 23.14 16.57 -33.90
C ASP A 62 22.19 17.35 -32.97
N ALA A 63 20.86 17.24 -33.20
CA ALA A 63 19.88 17.90 -32.36
C ALA A 63 19.73 17.15 -31.03
N PRO A 64 19.57 17.87 -29.90
CA PRO A 64 19.35 17.25 -28.60
C PRO A 64 17.98 16.57 -28.56
N VAL A 65 17.95 15.32 -28.10
CA VAL A 65 16.72 14.60 -27.78
C VAL A 65 16.20 15.12 -26.44
N ARG A 66 14.93 15.52 -26.40
CA ARG A 66 14.29 15.90 -25.14
C ARG A 66 14.10 14.66 -24.29
N ASP A 67 14.77 14.62 -23.16
CA ASP A 67 14.66 13.56 -22.16
C ASP A 67 13.69 13.95 -21.04
N ASP A 68 13.54 13.07 -20.08
CA ASP A 68 12.56 13.24 -19.01
C ASP A 68 12.92 14.35 -18.01
N GLY A 69 14.21 14.62 -17.77
CA GLY A 69 14.63 15.74 -16.93
C GLY A 69 14.25 17.11 -17.49
N LEU A 70 14.13 17.22 -18.81
CA LEU A 70 13.66 18.42 -19.50
C LEU A 70 12.13 18.44 -19.67
N VAL A 71 11.53 17.33 -20.11
CA VAL A 71 10.09 17.26 -20.42
C VAL A 71 9.25 17.20 -19.14
N ARG A 72 9.67 16.40 -18.16
CA ARG A 72 9.01 16.17 -16.87
C ARG A 72 7.53 15.84 -17.05
N ALA A 73 7.25 14.89 -17.94
CA ALA A 73 5.88 14.50 -18.26
C ALA A 73 5.20 13.85 -17.05
N GLY A 74 3.89 14.06 -16.91
CA GLY A 74 3.11 13.61 -15.75
C GLY A 74 2.86 14.73 -14.73
N GLY A 75 2.08 14.43 -13.70
CA GLY A 75 1.89 15.31 -12.56
C GLY A 75 3.12 15.30 -11.66
N ALA A 76 3.58 16.45 -11.21
CA ALA A 76 4.64 16.51 -10.21
C ALA A 76 4.25 15.66 -9.00
N LEU A 77 5.20 14.90 -8.45
CA LEU A 77 5.00 14.14 -7.22
C LEU A 77 4.50 15.10 -6.13
N SER A 78 3.35 14.77 -5.51
CA SER A 78 2.64 15.70 -4.64
C SER A 78 1.93 14.93 -3.53
N TYR A 79 2.37 15.19 -2.31
CA TYR A 79 1.94 14.45 -1.12
C TYR A 79 1.59 15.39 0.02
N GLN A 80 0.60 14.98 0.81
CA GLN A 80 0.15 15.69 1.99
C GLN A 80 0.24 14.77 3.20
N ASN A 81 1.04 15.16 4.21
CA ASN A 81 0.96 14.54 5.54
C ASN A 81 -0.33 15.02 6.21
N ASN A 82 -1.15 14.08 6.69
CA ASN A 82 -2.45 14.35 7.31
C ASN A 82 -2.37 14.59 8.83
N GLY A 83 -1.21 14.35 9.44
CA GLY A 83 -0.98 14.54 10.88
C GLY A 83 -1.59 13.46 11.76
N ASP A 84 -1.94 12.31 11.18
CA ASP A 84 -2.67 11.21 11.81
C ASP A 84 -2.03 9.83 11.57
N GLY A 85 -0.79 9.81 11.06
CA GLY A 85 -0.11 8.57 10.66
C GLY A 85 -0.28 8.23 9.18
N THR A 86 -0.84 9.14 8.38
CA THR A 86 -1.07 8.90 6.95
C THR A 86 -0.55 10.02 6.03
N ILE A 87 -0.22 9.65 4.80
CA ILE A 87 0.16 10.54 3.71
C ILE A 87 -0.80 10.35 2.54
N THR A 88 -1.46 11.42 2.09
CA THR A 88 -2.27 11.40 0.87
C THR A 88 -1.43 11.75 -0.36
N ASP A 89 -1.49 10.89 -1.37
CA ASP A 89 -1.00 11.16 -2.72
C ASP A 89 -2.07 11.95 -3.50
N LEU A 90 -1.75 13.21 -3.82
CA LEU A 90 -2.67 14.12 -4.48
C LEU A 90 -2.85 13.84 -5.97
N ASN A 91 -1.99 13.03 -6.59
CA ASN A 91 -2.10 12.62 -7.99
C ASN A 91 -3.03 11.41 -8.16
N THR A 92 -3.00 10.48 -7.22
CA THR A 92 -3.69 9.18 -7.32
C THR A 92 -4.86 9.01 -6.35
N GLY A 93 -5.00 9.91 -5.38
CA GLY A 93 -5.99 9.78 -4.30
C GLY A 93 -5.72 8.61 -3.34
N LEU A 94 -4.55 7.97 -3.46
CA LEU A 94 -4.12 6.94 -2.52
C LEU A 94 -3.76 7.60 -1.18
N MET A 95 -3.98 6.86 -0.10
CA MET A 95 -3.53 7.23 1.23
C MET A 95 -2.60 6.14 1.73
N TRP A 96 -1.44 6.55 2.21
CA TRP A 96 -0.33 5.69 2.57
C TRP A 96 -0.06 5.75 4.08
N GLU A 97 0.30 4.61 4.65
CA GLU A 97 0.80 4.52 6.03
C GLU A 97 2.12 5.30 6.17
N GLN A 98 2.26 6.06 7.25
CA GLN A 98 3.54 6.61 7.69
C GLN A 98 4.31 5.56 8.51
N LYS A 99 5.63 5.51 8.32
CA LYS A 99 6.52 4.58 9.04
C LYS A 99 7.49 5.37 9.89
N ILE A 100 7.76 4.91 11.09
CA ILE A 100 8.76 5.52 11.98
C ILE A 100 9.79 4.49 12.41
N ARG A 101 10.80 4.94 13.15
CA ARG A 101 11.74 4.02 13.78
C ARG A 101 11.31 3.80 15.22
N ASP A 102 10.62 2.71 15.46
CA ASP A 102 10.05 2.35 16.75
C ASP A 102 10.28 0.86 16.97
N SER A 103 11.31 0.52 17.75
CA SER A 103 11.81 -0.87 17.83
C SER A 103 10.67 -1.85 18.10
N GLU A 104 10.31 -2.65 17.09
CA GLU A 104 9.23 -3.65 17.10
C GLU A 104 7.79 -3.10 17.13
N GLY A 105 7.60 -1.79 16.95
CA GLY A 105 6.28 -1.17 16.78
C GLY A 105 5.60 -1.58 15.46
N LEU A 106 4.27 -1.51 15.44
CA LEU A 106 3.44 -1.87 14.28
C LEU A 106 3.82 -1.09 13.00
N HIS A 107 4.19 0.18 13.19
CA HIS A 107 4.60 1.10 12.13
C HIS A 107 6.12 1.27 12.03
N ASP A 108 6.90 0.31 12.55
CA ASP A 108 8.35 0.35 12.39
C ASP A 108 8.74 0.22 10.91
N VAL A 109 9.69 1.06 10.50
CA VAL A 109 10.19 1.14 9.13
C VAL A 109 10.94 -0.13 8.72
N PHE A 110 11.44 -0.91 9.67
CA PHE A 110 12.13 -2.18 9.42
C PHE A 110 11.23 -3.40 9.61
N GLN A 111 9.92 -3.22 9.82
CA GLN A 111 8.98 -4.34 9.75
C GLN A 111 9.11 -5.04 8.40
N ALA A 112 9.42 -6.33 8.46
CA ALA A 112 9.68 -7.15 7.30
C ALA A 112 9.08 -8.53 7.53
N PHE A 113 8.34 -9.03 6.55
CA PHE A 113 7.64 -10.31 6.68
C PHE A 113 7.77 -11.15 5.41
N PRO A 114 7.68 -12.49 5.53
CA PRO A 114 7.37 -13.34 4.39
C PRO A 114 5.93 -13.15 3.95
N TRP A 115 5.66 -13.49 2.70
CA TRP A 115 4.33 -13.36 2.10
C TRP A 115 3.39 -14.50 2.49
N ASP A 116 3.83 -15.77 2.46
CA ASP A 116 2.92 -16.92 2.64
C ASP A 116 3.50 -18.11 3.43
N SER A 117 4.69 -17.99 4.03
CA SER A 117 5.42 -19.18 4.51
C SER A 117 5.80 -19.24 5.99
N ALA A 118 5.82 -18.11 6.72
CA ALA A 118 6.10 -18.11 8.16
C ALA A 118 5.20 -17.12 8.89
N THR A 119 4.74 -17.49 10.08
CA THR A 119 3.94 -16.62 10.94
C THR A 119 4.87 -15.75 11.80
N PRO A 120 4.68 -14.42 11.85
CA PRO A 120 3.68 -13.65 11.11
C PRO A 120 4.07 -13.42 9.64
N THR A 121 3.08 -13.46 8.75
CA THR A 121 3.17 -13.07 7.34
C THR A 121 2.81 -11.59 7.16
N ILE A 122 3.01 -11.05 5.95
CA ILE A 122 2.55 -9.70 5.59
C ILE A 122 1.04 -9.52 5.83
N TRP A 123 0.25 -10.60 5.77
CA TRP A 123 -1.20 -10.56 5.93
C TRP A 123 -1.61 -10.46 7.39
N ASP A 124 -0.90 -11.17 8.27
CA ASP A 124 -1.11 -11.07 9.72
C ASP A 124 -0.78 -9.65 10.21
N TRP A 125 0.32 -9.07 9.71
CA TRP A 125 0.64 -7.66 9.97
C TRP A 125 -0.44 -6.70 9.46
N LEU A 126 -0.98 -6.94 8.26
CA LEU A 126 -2.04 -6.10 7.70
C LEU A 126 -3.33 -6.19 8.53
N GLU A 127 -3.66 -7.36 9.07
CA GLU A 127 -4.78 -7.52 10.00
C GLU A 127 -4.58 -6.68 11.26
N GLU A 128 -3.37 -6.62 11.80
CA GLU A 128 -3.05 -5.76 12.95
C GLU A 128 -3.22 -4.26 12.63
N VAL A 129 -2.77 -3.81 11.45
CA VAL A 129 -2.98 -2.41 10.98
C VAL A 129 -4.47 -2.09 10.87
N ASN A 130 -5.28 -3.00 10.33
CA ASN A 130 -6.72 -2.82 10.20
C ASN A 130 -7.49 -2.92 11.53
N ALA A 131 -6.90 -3.55 12.55
CA ALA A 131 -7.46 -3.68 13.89
C ALA A 131 -6.95 -2.62 14.89
N GLU A 132 -5.96 -1.80 14.50
CA GLU A 132 -5.30 -0.83 15.38
C GLU A 132 -6.31 0.05 16.12
N GLY A 133 -6.15 0.16 17.45
CA GLY A 133 -7.04 0.98 18.28
C GLY A 133 -8.53 0.58 18.24
N GLY A 134 -8.88 -0.59 17.67
CA GLY A 134 -10.24 -1.07 17.48
C GLY A 134 -11.00 -0.40 16.32
N THR A 135 -10.39 0.55 15.62
CA THR A 135 -10.98 1.26 14.48
C THR A 135 -10.10 1.23 13.22
N GLY A 136 -8.91 0.64 13.33
CA GLY A 136 -7.85 0.65 12.33
C GLY A 136 -7.07 1.98 12.29
N LEU A 137 -5.94 1.96 11.59
CA LEU A 137 -5.03 3.11 11.44
C LEU A 137 -5.79 4.34 10.91
N ALA A 138 -5.66 5.46 11.62
CA ALA A 138 -6.36 6.73 11.36
C ALA A 138 -7.90 6.60 11.27
N GLY A 139 -8.49 5.59 11.92
CA GLY A 139 -9.92 5.32 11.89
C GLY A 139 -10.40 4.57 10.64
N TYR A 140 -9.48 3.97 9.88
CA TYR A 140 -9.77 3.21 8.67
C TYR A 140 -9.31 1.76 8.79
N ASN A 141 -10.13 0.83 8.28
CA ASN A 141 -9.91 -0.62 8.35
C ASN A 141 -9.95 -1.31 6.97
N ASP A 142 -9.81 -0.53 5.90
CA ASP A 142 -9.73 -0.95 4.51
C ASP A 142 -8.29 -0.83 3.96
N TRP A 143 -7.28 -0.90 4.84
CA TRP A 143 -5.88 -0.93 4.46
C TRP A 143 -5.55 -2.24 3.74
N ARG A 144 -4.68 -2.13 2.73
CA ARG A 144 -4.22 -3.25 1.91
C ARG A 144 -2.73 -3.12 1.61
N ILE A 145 -2.13 -4.23 1.20
CA ILE A 145 -0.81 -4.22 0.56
C ILE A 145 -0.95 -3.55 -0.82
N PRO A 146 -0.09 -2.59 -1.19
CA PRO A 146 -0.15 -1.89 -2.48
C PRO A 146 0.12 -2.84 -3.63
N ASN A 147 -0.49 -2.63 -4.79
CA ASN A 147 -0.03 -3.29 -6.02
C ASN A 147 1.30 -2.68 -6.48
N VAL A 148 2.01 -3.36 -7.40
CA VAL A 148 3.37 -2.94 -7.79
C VAL A 148 3.39 -1.54 -8.42
N LYS A 149 2.34 -1.15 -9.14
CA LYS A 149 2.26 0.17 -9.78
C LYS A 149 2.00 1.29 -8.78
N GLU A 150 1.29 1.00 -7.70
CA GLU A 150 1.12 1.95 -6.59
C GLU A 150 2.44 2.17 -5.86
N LEU A 151 3.22 1.10 -5.58
CA LEU A 151 4.57 1.31 -5.04
C LEU A 151 5.46 2.10 -5.99
N GLN A 152 5.35 1.86 -7.29
CA GLN A 152 6.08 2.66 -8.27
C GLN A 152 5.63 4.13 -8.29
N SER A 153 4.38 4.45 -7.96
CA SER A 153 3.89 5.84 -8.01
C SER A 153 4.54 6.73 -6.96
N ILE A 154 5.07 6.16 -5.88
CA ILE A 154 5.80 6.88 -4.84
C ILE A 154 7.32 6.95 -5.07
N VAL A 155 7.84 6.34 -6.14
CA VAL A 155 9.26 6.38 -6.48
C VAL A 155 9.65 7.76 -7.03
N ASP A 156 10.70 8.35 -6.47
CA ASP A 156 11.35 9.57 -6.99
C ASP A 156 12.72 9.22 -7.55
N TYR A 157 12.83 9.15 -8.88
CA TYR A 157 14.07 8.87 -9.60
C TYR A 157 15.05 10.06 -9.62
N GLY A 158 14.62 11.24 -9.15
CA GLY A 158 15.49 12.38 -8.86
C GLY A 158 16.31 12.20 -7.57
N LYS A 159 16.01 11.17 -6.76
CA LYS A 159 16.75 10.83 -5.53
C LYS A 159 17.63 9.61 -5.73
N PHE A 160 18.92 9.79 -5.43
CA PHE A 160 19.88 8.70 -5.50
C PHE A 160 19.94 7.84 -4.23
N ILE A 161 19.78 8.49 -3.07
CA ILE A 161 19.72 7.84 -1.76
C ILE A 161 18.26 7.83 -1.33
N LEU A 162 17.66 6.63 -1.29
CA LEU A 162 16.23 6.40 -1.08
C LEU A 162 15.39 7.05 -2.18
N ALA A 163 15.05 6.28 -3.21
CA ALA A 163 14.32 6.73 -4.39
C ALA A 163 12.82 6.97 -4.10
N VAL A 164 12.53 7.92 -3.21
CA VAL A 164 11.18 8.25 -2.73
C VAL A 164 11.08 9.75 -2.46
N ASP A 165 9.88 10.31 -2.58
CA ASP A 165 9.64 11.71 -2.23
C ASP A 165 9.94 11.99 -0.74
N PRO A 166 10.48 13.17 -0.39
CA PRO A 166 10.73 13.54 1.00
C PRO A 166 9.54 13.37 1.95
N ALA A 167 8.30 13.45 1.47
CA ALA A 167 7.11 13.17 2.29
C ALA A 167 7.17 11.80 2.98
N PHE A 168 7.78 10.80 2.35
CA PHE A 168 7.94 9.46 2.90
C PHE A 168 9.24 9.25 3.69
N ASN A 169 10.17 10.20 3.63
CA ASN A 169 11.48 10.13 4.27
C ASN A 169 11.97 11.50 4.78
N ASN A 170 11.21 12.08 5.72
CA ASN A 170 11.46 13.39 6.33
C ASN A 170 11.80 13.31 7.83
N GLY A 171 11.85 12.11 8.40
CA GLY A 171 12.24 11.91 9.79
C GLY A 171 13.74 12.16 10.06
N PRO A 172 14.16 12.14 11.34
CA PRO A 172 15.57 12.06 11.69
C PRO A 172 16.15 10.82 11.01
N GLY A 173 17.08 11.00 10.07
CA GLY A 173 17.67 9.87 9.36
C GLY A 173 18.27 8.83 10.31
N PHE A 174 18.65 7.67 9.77
CA PHE A 174 19.21 6.53 10.52
C PHE A 174 20.52 6.84 11.28
N ASN A 175 21.10 8.03 11.10
CA ASN A 175 22.39 8.46 11.62
C ASN A 175 22.37 8.84 13.12
N ASN A 176 21.20 8.94 13.75
CA ASN A 176 21.08 9.35 15.16
C ASN A 176 21.11 8.18 16.16
N GLY A 177 21.50 6.99 15.71
CA GLY A 177 21.67 5.82 16.56
C GLY A 177 20.35 5.09 16.92
N PRO A 178 20.44 3.89 17.50
CA PRO A 178 19.32 2.96 17.53
C PRO A 178 18.22 3.23 18.57
N PHE A 179 18.23 4.36 19.30
CA PHE A 179 17.41 4.52 20.51
C PHE A 179 16.58 5.80 20.65
N PHE A 180 16.41 6.60 19.59
CA PHE A 180 15.51 7.77 19.67
C PHE A 180 14.58 7.85 18.47
N PRO A 181 13.28 7.47 18.59
CA PRO A 181 12.26 7.99 17.70
C PRO A 181 12.23 9.50 17.92
N SER A 182 12.83 10.28 17.02
CA SER A 182 12.79 11.75 17.16
C SER A 182 11.50 12.36 16.60
N CYS A 183 10.57 11.53 16.14
CA CYS A 183 9.23 11.93 15.69
C CYS A 183 8.26 10.75 15.84
N SER A 184 7.01 11.08 16.12
CA SER A 184 5.88 10.15 16.16
C SER A 184 5.38 9.82 14.75
N VAL A 185 4.57 8.77 14.63
CA VAL A 185 3.98 8.34 13.35
C VAL A 185 3.11 9.41 12.71
N ALA A 186 2.53 10.32 13.50
CA ALA A 186 1.79 11.49 13.03
C ALA A 186 2.68 12.61 12.44
N GLU A 187 3.95 12.69 12.86
CA GLU A 187 4.81 13.85 12.55
C GLU A 187 5.69 13.61 11.31
N CYS A 188 6.14 12.38 11.10
CA CYS A 188 7.14 12.07 10.08
C CYS A 188 6.90 10.71 9.43
N SER A 189 7.60 10.46 8.33
CA SER A 189 7.73 9.13 7.74
C SER A 189 9.20 8.85 7.41
N LEU A 190 9.55 7.56 7.45
CA LEU A 190 10.81 6.99 7.01
C LEU A 190 10.55 5.93 5.94
N THR A 191 11.52 5.72 5.06
CA THR A 191 11.54 4.58 4.13
C THR A 191 12.82 3.80 4.34
N GLY A 192 12.69 2.49 4.59
CA GLY A 192 13.79 1.56 4.78
C GLY A 192 14.54 1.34 3.47
N PRO A 193 15.88 1.20 3.50
CA PRO A 193 16.66 0.97 2.29
C PRO A 193 16.59 -0.50 1.88
N GLY A 194 15.54 -0.89 1.16
CA GLY A 194 15.36 -2.29 0.74
C GLY A 194 14.13 -2.50 -0.14
N ASP A 195 13.77 -3.77 -0.28
CA ASP A 195 12.66 -4.20 -1.11
C ASP A 195 11.34 -4.15 -0.35
N TYR A 196 10.30 -3.65 -1.01
CA TYR A 196 8.95 -3.56 -0.46
C TYR A 196 8.01 -4.48 -1.21
N TRP A 197 7.29 -5.33 -0.47
CA TRP A 197 6.28 -6.21 -1.05
C TRP A 197 5.14 -5.42 -1.67
N SER A 198 4.77 -5.79 -2.91
CA SER A 198 3.46 -5.44 -3.47
C SER A 198 2.43 -6.53 -3.17
N ALA A 199 1.18 -6.41 -3.61
CA ALA A 199 0.17 -7.49 -3.64
C ALA A 199 0.12 -8.20 -5.00
N THR A 200 1.04 -7.87 -5.91
CA THR A 200 1.04 -8.37 -7.29
C THR A 200 1.87 -9.64 -7.38
N SER A 201 1.20 -10.79 -7.59
CA SER A 201 1.91 -12.06 -7.82
C SER A 201 2.58 -12.08 -9.19
N PHE A 202 3.68 -12.81 -9.32
CA PHE A 202 4.34 -13.01 -10.60
C PHE A 202 3.63 -14.12 -11.40
N ASP A 203 3.07 -13.76 -12.55
CA ASP A 203 2.16 -14.63 -13.31
C ASP A 203 2.80 -15.97 -13.73
N ILE A 204 4.06 -15.95 -14.18
CA ILE A 204 4.76 -17.16 -14.64
C ILE A 204 5.07 -18.12 -13.48
N SER A 205 5.32 -17.59 -12.28
CA SER A 205 5.64 -18.39 -11.10
C SER A 205 4.97 -17.77 -9.88
N PRO A 206 3.76 -18.24 -9.50
CA PRO A 206 2.94 -17.64 -8.45
C PRO A 206 3.53 -17.81 -7.03
N PHE A 207 4.60 -18.59 -6.90
CA PHE A 207 5.45 -18.65 -5.70
C PHE A 207 6.33 -17.40 -5.53
N ASN A 208 6.37 -16.53 -6.53
CA ASN A 208 7.03 -15.23 -6.48
C ASN A 208 6.01 -14.10 -6.50
N ALA A 209 6.44 -12.94 -6.05
CA ALA A 209 5.68 -11.71 -6.20
C ALA A 209 6.57 -10.52 -6.52
N TRP A 210 5.96 -9.51 -7.13
CA TRP A 210 6.64 -8.28 -7.50
C TRP A 210 6.90 -7.41 -6.27
N LEU A 211 8.01 -6.68 -6.32
CA LEU A 211 8.46 -5.77 -5.28
C LEU A 211 9.14 -4.54 -5.91
N VAL A 212 9.25 -3.46 -5.14
CA VAL A 212 9.96 -2.24 -5.53
C VAL A 212 11.09 -1.97 -4.55
N HIS A 213 12.29 -1.70 -5.08
CA HIS A 213 13.48 -1.42 -4.27
C HIS A 213 13.60 0.07 -3.96
N PHE A 214 13.69 0.46 -2.69
CA PHE A 214 13.90 1.86 -2.27
C PHE A 214 15.29 2.12 -1.70
N GLY A 215 16.25 1.18 -1.81
CA GLY A 215 17.61 1.37 -1.33
C GLY A 215 18.46 2.33 -2.17
N PHE A 216 19.78 2.15 -2.10
CA PHE A 216 20.75 2.94 -2.85
C PHE A 216 20.61 2.66 -4.36
N GLY A 217 20.35 3.70 -5.16
CA GLY A 217 20.01 3.52 -6.57
C GLY A 217 18.65 2.81 -6.77
N GLY A 218 17.70 3.06 -5.86
CA GLY A 218 16.35 2.50 -5.88
C GLY A 218 15.49 2.91 -7.07
N GLY A 219 14.24 2.44 -7.06
CA GLY A 219 13.25 2.60 -8.11
C GLY A 219 13.15 1.43 -9.08
N SER A 220 13.88 0.33 -8.83
CA SER A 220 13.79 -0.88 -9.64
C SER A 220 12.58 -1.73 -9.24
N VAL A 221 11.96 -2.35 -10.25
CA VAL A 221 10.90 -3.34 -10.06
C VAL A 221 11.45 -4.70 -10.41
N HIS A 222 11.27 -5.66 -9.52
CA HIS A 222 11.64 -7.05 -9.75
C HIS A 222 10.76 -7.98 -8.91
N PHE A 223 11.09 -9.26 -8.84
CA PHE A 223 10.32 -10.25 -8.07
C PHE A 223 11.22 -11.02 -7.11
N SER A 224 10.63 -11.50 -6.03
CA SER A 224 11.27 -12.42 -5.09
C SER A 224 10.32 -13.54 -4.69
N GLY A 225 10.87 -14.64 -4.16
CA GLY A 225 10.09 -15.75 -3.63
C GLY A 225 9.29 -15.31 -2.42
N LYS A 226 8.03 -15.73 -2.35
CA LYS A 226 7.08 -15.40 -1.26
C LYS A 226 7.54 -15.88 0.13
N THR A 227 8.54 -16.75 0.17
CA THR A 227 9.22 -17.19 1.39
C THR A 227 10.26 -16.21 1.93
N SER A 228 10.64 -15.19 1.15
CA SER A 228 11.63 -14.18 1.52
C SER A 228 11.01 -13.10 2.41
N THR A 229 11.81 -12.55 3.31
CA THR A 229 11.38 -11.44 4.17
C THR A 229 11.70 -10.11 3.48
N ASN A 230 10.69 -9.27 3.24
CA ASN A 230 10.85 -7.92 2.68
C ASN A 230 9.99 -6.91 3.45
N PHE A 231 10.29 -5.62 3.29
CA PHE A 231 9.60 -4.54 3.96
C PHE A 231 8.15 -4.39 3.49
N VAL A 232 7.35 -3.72 4.32
CA VAL A 232 5.92 -3.49 4.07
C VAL A 232 5.55 -2.04 4.30
N ARG A 233 4.54 -1.57 3.56
CA ARG A 233 3.84 -0.30 3.79
C ARG A 233 2.41 -0.46 3.31
N ALA A 234 1.44 -0.08 4.13
CA ALA A 234 0.04 -0.20 3.78
C ALA A 234 -0.41 0.99 2.93
N VAL A 235 -1.39 0.74 2.07
CA VAL A 235 -2.07 1.76 1.27
C VAL A 235 -3.58 1.53 1.34
N ARG A 236 -4.36 2.58 1.12
CA ARG A 236 -5.81 2.50 0.97
C ARG A 236 -6.33 3.53 -0.03
N GLY A 237 -7.61 3.42 -0.36
CA GLY A 237 -8.26 4.31 -1.32
C GLY A 237 -7.66 4.20 -2.72
N GLY A 238 -7.49 5.35 -3.37
CA GLY A 238 -7.15 5.47 -4.78
C GLY A 238 -8.38 5.75 -5.64
N CYS A 239 -8.21 6.58 -6.66
CA CYS A 239 -9.28 6.87 -7.61
C CYS A 239 -9.51 5.62 -8.49
N VAL A 240 -10.75 5.18 -8.62
CA VAL A 240 -11.13 4.17 -9.64
C VAL A 240 -11.41 4.94 -10.94
N PRO A 241 -10.80 4.56 -12.09
CA PRO A 241 -11.09 5.19 -13.37
C PRO A 241 -12.56 5.07 -13.79
#